data_AF-A0A925NR94-F1
#
_entry.id   AF-A0A925NR94-F1
#
_cell.length_a   1.000
_cell.length_b   1.000
_cell.length_c   1.000
_cell.angle_alpha   90.00
_cell.angle_beta   90.00
_cell.angle_gamma   90.00
#
_symmetry.space_group_name_H-M   'P 1'
#
loop_
_entity.id
_entity.type
_entity.pdbx_description
1 polymer ?
#
loop_
_entity_poly.entity_id
_entity_poly.type
_entity_poly.pdbx_seq_one_letter_code
_entity_poly.pdbx_strand_id
1 'polypeptide(L)' 'EALQAWAGDRGWPRRSEQTPMEFARQLAESAPPLADEARTVTRFYVSIAYGQQLPADDCKPALERLWQQLTV' A
#
# COMPACT_ATOMS: atom_id res chain seq x y z
N GLU A 1 -2.77 5.65 -7.20
CA GLU A 1 -4.20 5.60 -7.57
C GLU A 1 -4.83 4.20 -7.55
N ALA A 2 -4.29 3.18 -8.23
CA ALA A 2 -4.93 1.84 -8.28
C ALA A 2 -5.32 1.22 -6.92
N LEU A 3 -4.43 1.24 -5.93
CA LEU A 3 -4.73 0.74 -4.57
C LEU A 3 -5.85 1.53 -3.86
N GLN A 4 -5.90 2.85 -4.08
CA GLN A 4 -6.94 3.70 -3.47
C GLN A 4 -8.31 3.43 -4.12
N ALA A 5 -8.34 3.22 -5.43
CA ALA A 5 -9.56 2.83 -6.14
C ALA A 5 -10.07 1.46 -5.67
N TRP A 6 -9.20 0.45 -5.64
CA TRP A 6 -9.52 -0.89 -5.13
C TRP A 6 -10.08 -0.86 -3.70
N ALA A 7 -9.50 -0.02 -2.84
CA ALA A 7 -9.96 0.13 -1.47
C ALA A 7 -11.31 0.86 -1.39
N GLY A 8 -11.53 1.87 -2.23
CA GLY A 8 -12.81 2.55 -2.39
C GLY A 8 -13.94 1.60 -2.78
N ASP A 9 -13.70 0.74 -3.77
CA ASP A 9 -14.67 -0.26 -4.25
C ASP A 9 -15.06 -1.27 -3.16
N ARG A 10 -14.17 -1.52 -2.18
CA ARG A 10 -14.38 -2.43 -1.04
C ARG A 10 -14.88 -1.73 0.23
N GLY A 11 -15.20 -0.44 0.15
CA GLY A 11 -15.75 0.33 1.28
C GLY A 11 -14.69 0.84 2.27
N TRP A 12 -13.41 0.82 1.89
CA TRP A 12 -12.28 1.32 2.69
C TRP A 12 -11.55 2.47 1.98
N PRO A 13 -12.24 3.54 1.55
CA PRO A 13 -11.60 4.63 0.83
C PRO A 13 -10.51 5.28 1.69
N ARG A 14 -9.44 5.73 1.03
CA ARG A 14 -8.44 6.60 1.65
C ARG A 14 -9.08 7.96 1.93
N ARG A 15 -8.91 8.51 3.13
CA ARG A 15 -9.35 9.88 3.44
C ARG A 15 -8.32 10.89 2.94
N SER A 16 -8.78 12.07 2.50
CA SER A 16 -7.91 13.10 1.93
C SER A 16 -6.79 13.56 2.87
N GLU A 17 -7.05 13.59 4.18
CA GLU A 17 -6.06 13.96 5.21
C GLU A 17 -5.18 12.79 5.65
N GLN A 18 -5.49 11.57 5.22
CA GLN A 18 -4.80 10.37 5.67
C GLN A 18 -3.43 10.25 5.02
N THR A 19 -2.41 10.09 5.85
CA THR A 19 -1.05 9.78 5.39
C THR A 19 -1.02 8.39 4.74
N PRO A 20 -0.02 8.11 3.87
CA PRO A 20 0.15 6.77 3.30
C PRO A 20 0.23 5.66 4.37
N MET A 21 0.93 5.92 5.48
CA MET A 21 1.07 4.97 6.59
C MET A 21 -0.26 4.69 7.30
N GLU A 22 -1.06 5.71 7.57
CA GLU A 22 -2.38 5.54 8.18
C GLU A 22 -3.32 4.77 7.24
N PHE A 23 -3.22 5.01 5.94
CA PHE A 23 -4.00 4.27 4.94
C PHE A 23 -3.58 2.80 4.89
N ALA A 24 -2.28 2.51 4.92
CA ALA A 24 -1.78 1.13 4.99
C ALA A 24 -2.22 0.41 6.27
N ARG A 25 -2.29 1.12 7.40
CA ARG A 25 -2.81 0.56 8.66
C ARG A 25 -4.29 0.21 8.53
N GLN A 26 -5.10 1.10 7.98
CA GLN A 26 -6.52 0.83 7.71
C GLN A 26 -6.71 -0.40 6.81
N LEU A 27 -5.91 -0.52 5.74
CA LEU A 27 -5.95 -1.68 4.85
C LEU A 27 -5.56 -2.98 5.57
N ALA A 28 -4.55 -2.94 6.44
CA ALA A 28 -4.14 -4.09 7.21
C ALA A 28 -5.22 -4.58 8.20
N GLU A 29 -5.98 -3.64 8.79
CA GLU A 29 -7.11 -3.98 9.68
C GLU A 29 -8.31 -4.54 8.91
N SER A 30 -8.56 -4.01 7.71
CA SER A 30 -9.76 -4.33 6.93
C SER A 30 -9.57 -5.53 5.99
N ALA A 31 -8.33 -5.77 5.56
CA ALA A 31 -7.94 -6.90 4.72
C ALA A 31 -6.64 -7.53 5.26
N PRO A 32 -6.73 -8.37 6.31
CA PRO A 32 -5.56 -9.01 6.92
C PRO A 32 -4.61 -9.73 5.94
N PRO A 33 -5.09 -10.41 4.87
CA PRO A 33 -4.20 -11.04 3.89
C PRO A 33 -3.30 -10.06 3.12
N LEU A 34 -3.67 -8.78 3.05
CA LEU A 34 -2.91 -7.72 2.37
C LEU A 34 -2.00 -6.93 3.31
N ALA A 35 -2.05 -7.20 4.62
CA ALA A 35 -1.46 -6.36 5.64
C ALA A 35 0.07 -6.18 5.47
N ASP A 36 0.78 -7.29 5.23
CA ASP A 36 2.24 -7.29 5.16
C ASP A 36 2.73 -6.62 3.87
N GLU A 37 2.15 -6.98 2.72
CA GLU A 37 2.45 -6.36 1.43
C GLU A 37 2.09 -4.87 1.40
N ALA A 38 0.92 -4.48 1.90
CA ALA A 38 0.48 -3.09 1.92
C ALA A 38 1.38 -2.21 2.79
N ARG A 39 1.81 -2.71 3.97
CA ARG A 39 2.77 -2.00 4.84
C ARG A 39 4.13 -1.87 4.17
N THR A 40 4.60 -2.95 3.52
CA THR A 40 5.91 -2.99 2.85
C THR A 40 5.97 -2.01 1.69
N VAL A 41 4.98 -2.05 0.78
CA VAL A 41 4.90 -1.13 -0.36
C VAL A 41 4.73 0.32 0.10
N THR A 42 3.97 0.56 1.16
CA THR A 42 3.81 1.92 1.72
C THR A 42 5.11 2.45 2.30
N ARG A 43 5.92 1.60 2.94
CA ARG A 43 7.24 2.01 3.44
C ARG A 43 8.17 2.44 2.31
N PHE A 44 8.20 1.67 1.21
CA PHE A 44 8.95 2.05 0.01
C PHE A 44 8.45 3.36 -0.59
N TYR A 45 7.13 3.53 -0.70
CA TYR A 45 6.55 4.77 -1.19
C TYR A 45 6.99 5.96 -0.32
N VAL A 46 6.94 5.82 1.01
CA VAL A 46 7.34 6.89 1.92
C VAL A 46 8.83 7.21 1.81
N SER A 47 9.70 6.19 1.74
CA SER A 47 11.15 6.40 1.62
C SER A 47 11.55 7.04 0.29
N ILE A 48 10.86 6.69 -0.80
CA ILE A 48 11.12 7.27 -2.13
C ILE A 48 10.54 8.70 -2.20
N ALA A 49 9.26 8.88 -1.85
CA ALA A 49 8.55 10.14 -2.01
C ALA A 49 9.00 11.23 -1.04
N TYR A 50 9.34 10.85 0.21
CA TYR A 50 9.73 11.81 1.25
C TYR A 50 11.22 11.76 1.60
N GLY A 51 11.88 10.62 1.38
CA GLY A 51 13.29 10.43 1.75
C GLY A 51 14.31 10.59 0.61
N GLN A 52 13.85 10.77 -0.64
CA GLN A 52 14.71 10.75 -1.85
C GLN A 52 15.62 9.52 -1.94
N GLN A 53 15.21 8.39 -1.34
CA GLN A 53 15.97 7.14 -1.40
C GLN A 53 15.63 6.36 -2.66
N LEU A 54 16.62 5.67 -3.22
CA LEU A 54 16.38 4.71 -4.29
C LEU A 54 15.60 3.50 -3.76
N PRO A 55 14.69 2.91 -4.56
CA PRO A 55 14.03 1.67 -4.21
C PRO A 55 15.09 0.58 -3.99
N ALA A 56 14.98 -0.15 -2.89
CA ALA A 56 15.75 -1.37 -2.69
C ALA A 56 15.28 -2.47 -3.67
N ASP A 57 16.13 -3.45 -3.95
CA ASP A 57 15.87 -4.51 -4.95
C ASP A 57 14.61 -5.35 -4.62
N ASP A 58 14.22 -5.39 -3.35
CA ASP A 58 13.02 -6.07 -2.85
C ASP A 58 11.71 -5.29 -3.06
N CYS A 59 11.80 -4.01 -3.47
CA CYS A 59 10.64 -3.16 -3.74
C CYS A 59 9.76 -3.71 -4.86
N LYS A 60 10.38 -4.19 -5.95
CA LYS A 60 9.64 -4.71 -7.11
C LYS A 60 8.90 -6.01 -6.77
N PRO A 61 9.54 -7.05 -6.18
CA PRO A 61 8.84 -8.25 -5.73
C PRO A 61 7.68 -7.96 -4.75
N ALA A 62 7.84 -7.02 -3.82
CA ALA A 62 6.79 -6.65 -2.89
C ALA A 62 5.57 -6.01 -3.59
N LEU A 63 5.82 -5.15 -4.58
CA LEU A 63 4.77 -4.53 -5.38
C LEU A 63 4.01 -5.56 -6.23
N GLU A 64 4.73 -6.53 -6.81
CA GLU A 64 4.13 -7.61 -7.59
C GLU A 64 3.21 -8.49 -6.74
N ARG A 65 3.64 -8.87 -5.53
CA ARG A 65 2.80 -9.64 -4.59
C ARG A 65 1.54 -8.89 -4.20
N LEU A 66 1.67 -7.59 -3.89
CA LEU A 66 0.51 -6.74 -3.61
C LEU A 66 -0.45 -6.74 -4.80
N TRP A 67 0.06 -6.54 -6.02
CA TRP A 67 -0.76 -6.49 -7.22
C TRP A 67 -1.53 -7.80 -7.47
N GLN A 68 -0.88 -8.95 -7.27
CA GLN A 68 -1.53 -10.25 -7.39
C GLN A 68 -2.68 -10.40 -6.39
N GLN A 69 -2.51 -9.97 -5.14
CA GLN A 69 -3.56 -10.03 -4.12
C GLN A 69 -4.73 -9.07 -4.39
N LEU A 70 -4.53 -7.97 -5.12
CA LEU A 70 -5.59 -7.04 -5.50
C LEU A 70 -6.46 -7.54 -6.67
N THR A 71 -5.89 -8.43 -7.50
CA THR A 71 -6.52 -8.94 -8.74
C THR A 71 -7.38 -10.19 -8.47
N VAL A 72 -7.25 -10.79 -7.28
CA VAL A 72 -8.11 -11.88 -6.79
C VAL A 72 -9.41 -11.32 -6.21
#